data_AF-A0A924UJ01-F1
#
_entry.id   AF-A0A924UJ01-F1
#
_cell.length_a   1.000
_cell.length_b   1.000
_cell.length_c   1.000
_cell.angle_alpha   90.00
_cell.angle_beta   90.00
_cell.angle_gamma   90.00
#
_symmetry.space_group_name_H-M   'P 1'
#
loop_
_entity.id
_entity.type
_entity.pdbx_description
1 polymer ?
#
loop_
_entity_poly.entity_id
_entity_poly.type
_entity_poly.pdbx_seq_one_letter_code
_entity_poly.pdbx_strand_id
1 'polypeptide(L)'
;MKKLLAVFALIVGVSGIANASSRDDLFDQDRRDLINDLRDQRNDFRRDERDRGGQNGSFNEEGYLRCNADVRRAVRNGSYRSGRDHYNQWGYRENRIIDGRCEASDAPRWFNDRCYLRNNPDVAQAVYRGDIRSGWHHYVIDGERERRNYSCQ
;
A
#
# COMPACT_ATOMS: atom_id res chain seq x y z
N MET A 1 -30.81 16.88 -13.32
CA MET A 1 -31.63 17.88 -12.58
C MET A 1 -32.82 17.17 -11.96
N LYS A 2 -33.17 17.55 -10.71
CA LYS A 2 -34.44 17.30 -9.99
C LYS A 2 -34.59 15.87 -9.40
N LYS A 3 -34.89 15.64 -8.11
CA LYS A 3 -35.44 16.49 -7.04
C LYS A 3 -35.06 15.95 -5.64
N LEU A 4 -34.80 16.88 -4.70
CA LEU A 4 -34.91 16.68 -3.25
C LEU A 4 -36.31 16.14 -2.88
N LEU A 5 -36.39 15.26 -1.89
CA LEU A 5 -37.61 15.04 -1.12
C LEU A 5 -37.30 15.21 0.37
N ALA A 6 -37.81 16.30 0.93
CA ALA A 6 -37.88 16.55 2.36
C ALA A 6 -38.97 15.66 2.96
N VAL A 7 -38.68 14.99 4.08
CA VAL A 7 -39.67 14.24 4.85
C VAL A 7 -40.22 15.18 5.94
N PHE A 8 -41.46 15.61 5.76
CA PHE A 8 -42.26 16.31 6.76
C PHE A 8 -42.76 15.31 7.81
N ALA A 9 -42.41 15.51 9.08
CA ALA A 9 -43.04 14.79 10.18
C ALA A 9 -44.41 15.44 10.48
N LEU A 10 -45.48 14.74 10.11
CA LEU A 10 -46.85 15.15 10.43
C LEU A 10 -47.17 14.69 11.87
N ILE A 11 -47.29 15.64 12.79
CA ILE A 11 -47.78 15.37 14.15
C ILE A 11 -49.31 15.30 14.06
N VAL A 12 -49.87 14.12 14.28
CA VAL A 12 -51.31 13.94 14.53
C VAL A 12 -51.44 13.28 15.90
N GLY A 13 -51.86 14.08 16.88
CA GLY A 13 -52.29 13.58 18.19
C GLY A 13 -53.70 13.03 18.09
N VAL A 14 -53.93 11.83 18.62
CA VAL A 14 -55.27 11.34 18.98
C VAL A 14 -55.19 10.73 20.38
N SER A 15 -55.98 11.30 21.29
CA SER A 15 -56.22 10.83 22.65
C SER A 15 -57.12 9.59 22.64
N GLY A 16 -56.79 8.54 23.39
CA GLY A 16 -57.70 7.39 23.58
C GLY A 16 -57.08 6.11 24.16
N ILE A 17 -57.03 6.08 25.50
CA ILE A 17 -56.86 4.99 26.50
C ILE A 17 -56.85 3.52 26.01
N ALA A 18 -55.72 2.81 26.21
CA ALA A 18 -55.64 1.40 26.65
C ALA A 18 -54.17 0.96 26.90
N ASN A 19 -53.91 0.37 28.08
CA ASN A 19 -52.72 -0.37 28.54
C ASN A 19 -51.32 0.21 28.26
N ALA A 20 -50.79 0.87 29.30
CA ALA A 20 -49.39 1.25 29.44
C ALA A 20 -48.53 0.01 29.77
N SER A 21 -47.85 -0.57 28.77
CA SER A 21 -46.66 -1.42 28.96
C SER A 21 -45.94 -1.80 27.65
N SER A 22 -46.30 -1.27 26.48
CA SER A 22 -45.65 -1.74 25.22
C SER A 22 -45.56 -0.72 24.10
N ARG A 23 -46.06 0.51 24.29
CA ARG A 23 -46.00 1.56 23.25
C ARG A 23 -44.72 2.40 23.34
N ASP A 24 -44.14 2.55 24.52
CA ASP A 24 -42.88 3.27 24.71
C ASP A 24 -41.66 2.40 24.38
N ASP A 25 -41.77 1.07 24.49
CA ASP A 25 -40.68 0.13 24.20
C ASP A 25 -40.40 -0.05 22.70
N LEU A 26 -41.43 0.10 21.85
CA LEU A 26 -41.30 -0.05 20.39
C LEU A 26 -40.51 1.12 19.77
N PHE A 27 -40.73 2.35 20.23
CA PHE A 27 -39.92 3.50 19.81
C PHE A 27 -38.46 3.38 20.26
N ASP A 28 -38.23 2.70 21.38
CA ASP A 28 -36.91 2.53 21.97
C ASP A 28 -36.11 1.42 21.26
N GLN A 29 -36.78 0.36 20.80
CA GLN A 29 -36.19 -0.66 19.92
C GLN A 29 -35.85 -0.10 18.55
N ASP A 30 -36.79 0.57 17.86
CA ASP A 30 -36.54 1.18 16.55
C ASP A 30 -35.39 2.21 16.59
N ARG A 31 -35.30 2.98 17.68
CA ARG A 31 -34.21 3.94 17.90
C ARG A 31 -32.88 3.24 18.17
N ARG A 32 -32.87 2.14 18.93
CA ARG A 32 -31.66 1.32 19.16
C ARG A 32 -31.17 0.70 17.86
N ASP A 33 -32.08 0.18 17.04
CA ASP A 33 -31.75 -0.43 15.75
C ASP A 33 -31.22 0.61 14.77
N LEU A 34 -31.82 1.80 14.70
CA LEU A 34 -31.28 2.92 13.92
C LEU A 34 -29.90 3.36 14.42
N ILE A 35 -29.67 3.41 15.74
CA ILE A 35 -28.35 3.77 16.29
C ILE A 35 -27.30 2.70 15.96
N ASN A 36 -27.67 1.42 15.99
CA ASN A 36 -26.78 0.32 15.60
C ASN A 36 -26.48 0.36 14.10
N ASP A 37 -27.49 0.57 13.25
CA ASP A 37 -27.33 0.66 11.80
C ASP A 37 -26.47 1.89 11.40
N LEU A 38 -26.69 3.04 12.04
CA LEU A 38 -25.85 4.23 11.86
C LEU A 38 -24.42 4.06 12.39
N ARG A 39 -24.21 3.20 13.40
CA ARG A 39 -22.87 2.86 13.91
C ARG A 39 -22.17 1.93 12.92
N ASP A 40 -22.88 0.96 12.37
CA ASP A 40 -22.35 0.01 11.38
C ASP A 40 -22.03 0.70 10.06
N GLN A 41 -22.92 1.55 9.54
CA GLN A 41 -22.64 2.39 8.35
C GLN A 41 -21.41 3.29 8.56
N ARG A 42 -21.22 3.84 9.77
CA ARG A 42 -20.04 4.67 10.09
C ARG A 42 -18.77 3.85 10.24
N ASN A 43 -18.87 2.60 10.68
CA ASN A 43 -17.74 1.67 10.74
C ASN A 43 -17.36 1.15 9.37
N ASP A 44 -18.33 0.99 8.47
CA ASP A 44 -18.13 0.60 7.07
C ASP A 44 -17.40 1.70 6.29
N PHE A 45 -17.81 2.97 6.47
CA PHE A 45 -17.10 4.12 5.89
C PHE A 45 -15.65 4.26 6.38
N ARG A 46 -15.40 3.95 7.67
CA ARG A 46 -14.04 3.95 8.25
C ARG A 46 -13.19 2.75 7.83
N ARG A 47 -13.81 1.62 7.44
CA ARG A 47 -13.11 0.52 6.77
C ARG A 47 -12.71 0.94 5.37
N ASP A 48 -13.59 1.62 4.65
CA ASP A 48 -13.39 2.03 3.26
C ASP A 48 -12.27 3.09 3.08
N GLU A 49 -11.99 3.92 4.09
CA GLU A 49 -10.81 4.84 4.08
C GLU A 49 -9.49 4.13 4.44
N ARG A 50 -9.52 3.13 5.33
CA ARG A 50 -8.35 2.29 5.61
C ARG A 50 -8.04 1.37 4.43
N ASP A 51 -9.04 0.96 3.67
CA ASP A 51 -8.90 0.08 2.51
C ASP A 51 -8.48 0.85 1.25
N ARG A 52 -8.83 2.13 1.10
CA ARG A 52 -8.24 3.04 0.09
C ARG A 52 -6.75 3.32 0.30
N GLY A 53 -6.21 2.99 1.48
CA GLY A 53 -4.78 3.06 1.81
C GLY A 53 -4.17 1.72 2.24
N GLY A 54 -4.88 0.58 2.12
CA GLY A 54 -4.53 -0.59 2.92
C GLY A 54 -5.12 -1.96 2.55
N GLN A 55 -5.68 -2.19 1.36
CA GLN A 55 -6.06 -3.56 0.94
C GLN A 55 -5.63 -3.88 -0.51
N ASN A 56 -4.34 -4.13 -0.67
CA ASN A 56 -3.72 -5.06 -1.63
C ASN A 56 -2.22 -4.88 -1.41
N GLY A 57 -1.36 -5.91 -1.37
CA GLY A 57 -1.13 -6.79 -2.52
C GLY A 57 -0.69 -6.04 -3.80
N SER A 58 -0.73 -4.71 -3.81
CA SER A 58 -0.64 -3.85 -4.98
C SER A 58 0.80 -3.41 -5.13
N PHE A 59 1.50 -4.03 -6.07
CA PHE A 59 2.82 -3.56 -6.50
C PHE A 59 2.83 -2.02 -6.68
N ASN A 60 3.79 -1.40 -6.00
CA ASN A 60 3.99 0.05 -5.94
C ASN A 60 4.84 0.48 -7.14
N GLU A 61 4.19 0.96 -8.19
CA GLU A 61 4.83 1.41 -9.44
C GLU A 61 5.93 2.46 -9.18
N GLU A 62 5.61 3.49 -8.40
CA GLU A 62 6.55 4.58 -8.11
C GLU A 62 7.77 4.06 -7.32
N GLY A 63 7.51 3.25 -6.28
CA GLY A 63 8.56 2.61 -5.49
C GLY A 63 9.47 1.73 -6.35
N TYR A 64 8.87 0.92 -7.22
CA TYR A 64 9.61 0.04 -8.12
C TYR A 64 10.48 0.81 -9.11
N LEU A 65 9.92 1.82 -9.79
CA LEU A 65 10.67 2.64 -10.73
C LEU A 65 11.71 3.53 -10.05
N ARG A 66 11.49 3.94 -8.79
CA ARG A 66 12.49 4.67 -8.00
C ARG A 66 13.73 3.81 -7.77
N CYS A 67 13.54 2.56 -7.37
CA CYS A 67 14.63 1.66 -7.00
C CYS A 67 15.29 0.93 -8.18
N ASN A 68 14.58 0.77 -9.30
CA ASN A 68 15.09 0.08 -10.50
C ASN A 68 15.26 1.11 -11.63
N ALA A 69 16.37 1.84 -11.60
CA ALA A 69 16.62 2.97 -12.50
C ALA A 69 16.71 2.58 -13.98
N ASP A 70 17.21 1.38 -14.25
CA ASP A 70 17.20 0.70 -15.54
C ASP A 70 15.79 0.47 -16.07
N VAL A 71 14.91 -0.07 -15.23
CA VAL A 71 13.50 -0.26 -15.61
C VAL A 71 12.81 1.08 -15.85
N ARG A 72 13.09 2.09 -15.02
CA ARG A 72 12.57 3.46 -15.23
C ARG A 72 12.99 4.03 -16.58
N ARG A 73 14.23 3.81 -17.01
CA ARG A 73 14.68 4.21 -18.37
C ARG A 73 13.97 3.40 -19.45
N ALA A 74 13.84 2.09 -19.27
CA ALA A 74 13.16 1.22 -20.24
C ALA A 74 11.68 1.62 -20.43
N VAL A 75 10.97 1.98 -19.35
CA VAL A 75 9.61 2.51 -19.42
C VAL A 75 9.57 3.86 -20.15
N ARG A 76 10.47 4.79 -19.81
CA ARG A 76 10.53 6.11 -20.49
C ARG A 76 10.80 6.01 -21.99
N ASN A 77 11.58 5.02 -22.40
CA ASN A 77 11.90 4.78 -23.81
C ASN A 77 10.82 3.94 -24.54
N GLY A 78 9.75 3.54 -23.84
CA GLY A 78 8.65 2.77 -24.42
C GLY A 78 8.91 1.27 -24.57
N SER A 79 10.00 0.73 -24.01
CA SER A 79 10.28 -0.71 -24.03
C SER A 79 9.32 -1.52 -23.15
N TYR A 80 8.75 -0.88 -22.12
CA TYR A 80 7.70 -1.46 -21.26
C TYR A 80 6.59 -0.44 -21.05
N ARG A 81 5.35 -0.91 -20.90
CA ARG A 81 4.19 -0.02 -20.63
C ARG A 81 4.25 0.62 -19.25
N SER A 82 4.83 -0.09 -18.29
CA SER A 82 4.99 0.34 -16.89
C SER A 82 6.06 -0.52 -16.19
N GLY A 83 6.46 -0.10 -15.00
CA GLY A 83 7.26 -0.91 -14.09
C GLY A 83 6.55 -2.22 -13.72
N ARG A 84 5.22 -2.19 -13.54
CA ARG A 84 4.42 -3.41 -13.33
C ARG A 84 4.50 -4.37 -14.51
N ASP A 85 4.44 -3.85 -15.72
CA ASP A 85 4.58 -4.64 -16.95
C ASP A 85 5.96 -5.34 -16.99
N HIS A 86 7.03 -4.59 -16.72
CA HIS A 86 8.36 -5.17 -16.55
C HIS A 86 8.41 -6.23 -15.44
N TYR A 87 7.84 -5.95 -14.26
CA TYR A 87 7.87 -6.87 -13.13
C TYR A 87 7.18 -8.20 -13.42
N ASN A 88 6.01 -8.14 -14.06
CA ASN A 88 5.24 -9.33 -14.41
C ASN A 88 5.96 -10.20 -15.46
N GLN A 89 6.68 -9.59 -16.39
CA GLN A 89 7.42 -10.32 -17.43
C GLN A 89 8.76 -10.87 -16.90
N TRP A 90 9.53 -10.05 -16.18
CA TRP A 90 10.93 -10.32 -15.83
C TRP A 90 11.27 -10.04 -14.38
N GLY A 91 10.78 -8.95 -13.81
CA GLY A 91 11.29 -8.46 -12.52
C GLY A 91 11.18 -9.45 -11.36
N TYR A 92 10.17 -10.32 -11.34
CA TYR A 92 10.07 -11.37 -10.32
C TYR A 92 11.17 -12.45 -10.48
N ARG A 93 11.56 -12.79 -11.71
CA ARG A 93 12.62 -13.78 -12.00
C ARG A 93 14.01 -13.24 -11.68
N GLU A 94 14.19 -11.94 -11.90
CA GLU A 94 15.42 -11.22 -11.56
C GLU A 94 15.55 -10.96 -10.04
N ASN A 95 14.49 -11.19 -9.26
CA ASN A 95 14.35 -10.77 -7.85
C ASN A 95 14.60 -9.27 -7.66
N ARG A 96 13.95 -8.44 -8.48
CA ARG A 96 14.03 -6.98 -8.36
C ARG A 96 13.42 -6.49 -7.04
N ILE A 97 13.93 -5.37 -6.55
CA ILE A 97 13.45 -4.72 -5.31
C ILE A 97 12.04 -4.15 -5.55
N ILE A 98 11.06 -4.58 -4.76
CA ILE A 98 9.63 -4.21 -4.91
C ILE A 98 9.03 -3.41 -3.75
N ASP A 99 9.70 -3.35 -2.61
CA ASP A 99 9.16 -2.72 -1.40
C ASP A 99 9.31 -1.18 -1.38
N GLY A 100 10.00 -0.63 -2.39
CA GLY A 100 10.26 0.80 -2.51
C GLY A 100 11.31 1.36 -1.55
N ARG A 101 11.97 0.53 -0.72
CA ARG A 101 13.04 0.98 0.20
C ARG A 101 14.40 1.14 -0.48
N CYS A 102 14.51 0.62 -1.71
CA CYS A 102 15.71 0.61 -2.54
C CYS A 102 16.89 -0.04 -1.82
N GLU A 103 16.58 -1.11 -1.10
CA GLU A 103 17.50 -1.96 -0.37
C GLU A 103 17.25 -3.39 -0.83
N ALA A 104 18.31 -4.21 -0.82
CA ALA A 104 18.18 -5.63 -1.09
C ALA A 104 17.23 -6.28 -0.06
N SER A 105 16.08 -6.78 -0.53
CA SER A 105 15.06 -7.40 0.33
C SER A 105 15.51 -8.74 0.93
N ASP A 106 16.56 -9.33 0.37
CA ASP A 106 17.16 -10.61 0.75
C ASP A 106 18.48 -10.46 1.53
N ALA A 107 18.92 -9.22 1.81
CA ALA A 107 20.13 -9.00 2.58
C ALA A 107 19.92 -9.34 4.07
N PRO A 108 20.93 -9.92 4.74
CA PRO A 108 20.89 -10.16 6.17
C PRO A 108 21.00 -8.83 6.94
N ARG A 109 20.47 -8.80 8.18
CA ARG A 109 20.40 -7.58 9.00
C ARG A 109 21.74 -6.90 9.27
N TRP A 110 22.85 -7.64 9.22
CA TRP A 110 24.19 -7.10 9.43
C TRP A 110 24.77 -6.40 8.20
N PHE A 111 24.17 -6.60 7.01
CA PHE A 111 24.61 -5.98 5.77
C PHE A 111 23.79 -4.73 5.50
N ASN A 112 24.46 -3.59 5.36
CA ASN A 112 23.82 -2.33 5.00
C ASN A 112 24.09 -2.02 3.52
N ASP A 113 23.12 -2.30 2.66
CA ASP A 113 23.24 -2.11 1.21
C ASP A 113 23.57 -0.65 0.84
N ARG A 114 22.97 0.33 1.55
CA ARG A 114 23.24 1.75 1.31
C ARG A 114 24.69 2.12 1.60
N CYS A 115 25.26 1.60 2.68
CA CYS A 115 26.66 1.85 3.02
C CYS A 115 27.60 1.10 2.09
N TYR A 116 27.27 -0.12 1.70
CA TYR A 116 28.02 -0.85 0.68
C TYR A 116 28.08 -0.07 -0.64
N LEU A 117 26.94 0.40 -1.16
CA LEU A 117 26.91 1.16 -2.42
C LEU A 117 27.61 2.52 -2.29
N ARG A 118 27.54 3.18 -1.13
CA ARG A 118 28.28 4.42 -0.87
C ARG A 118 29.80 4.22 -0.90
N ASN A 119 30.27 3.13 -0.29
CA ASN A 119 31.69 2.80 -0.22
C ASN A 119 32.25 2.22 -1.53
N ASN A 120 31.38 1.73 -2.42
CA ASN A 120 31.74 1.07 -3.67
C ASN A 120 31.00 1.72 -4.87
N PRO A 121 31.45 2.91 -5.33
CA PRO A 121 30.76 3.67 -6.36
C PRO A 121 30.65 2.95 -7.72
N ASP A 122 31.59 2.07 -8.03
CA ASP A 122 31.55 1.21 -9.21
C ASP A 122 30.38 0.21 -9.15
N VAL A 123 30.15 -0.39 -7.98
CA VAL A 123 28.99 -1.26 -7.73
C VAL A 123 27.70 -0.46 -7.79
N ALA A 124 27.66 0.73 -7.18
CA ALA A 124 26.50 1.63 -7.27
C ALA A 124 26.16 1.97 -8.72
N GLN A 125 27.17 2.22 -9.55
CA GLN A 125 26.97 2.47 -10.97
C GLN A 125 26.44 1.23 -11.71
N ALA A 126 26.95 0.04 -11.38
CA ALA A 126 26.45 -1.21 -11.96
C ALA A 126 24.98 -1.48 -11.58
N VAL A 127 24.58 -1.21 -10.32
CA VAL A 127 23.17 -1.25 -9.89
C VAL A 127 22.34 -0.23 -10.66
N TYR A 128 22.83 1.01 -10.80
CA TYR A 128 22.14 2.05 -11.55
C TYR A 128 21.92 1.69 -13.02
N ARG A 129 22.89 0.99 -13.65
CA ARG A 129 22.79 0.51 -15.03
C ARG A 129 21.86 -0.70 -15.17
N GLY A 130 21.64 -1.44 -14.10
CA GLY A 130 20.85 -2.68 -14.10
C GLY A 130 21.70 -3.94 -14.31
N ASP A 131 23.03 -3.83 -14.32
CA ASP A 131 23.94 -4.95 -14.54
C ASP A 131 23.91 -5.94 -13.35
N ILE A 132 23.63 -5.41 -12.15
CA ILE A 132 23.44 -6.16 -10.91
C ILE A 132 22.22 -5.59 -10.17
N ARG A 133 21.47 -6.46 -9.47
CA ARG A 133 20.21 -6.04 -8.84
C ARG A 133 20.35 -5.23 -7.55
N SER A 134 21.45 -5.39 -6.81
CA SER A 134 21.70 -4.74 -5.53
C SER A 134 23.17 -4.82 -5.11
N GLY A 135 23.55 -4.06 -4.08
CA GLY A 135 24.87 -4.18 -3.44
C GLY A 135 25.08 -5.55 -2.79
N TRP A 136 24.05 -6.09 -2.14
CA TRP A 136 24.06 -7.45 -1.58
C TRP A 136 24.33 -8.51 -2.64
N HIS A 137 23.71 -8.40 -3.83
CA HIS A 137 23.99 -9.32 -4.93
C HIS A 137 25.47 -9.32 -5.30
N HIS A 138 26.08 -8.14 -5.45
CA HIS A 138 27.52 -8.02 -5.70
C HIS A 138 28.36 -8.58 -4.54
N TYR A 139 27.98 -8.28 -3.29
CA TYR A 139 28.72 -8.74 -2.12
C TYR A 139 28.84 -10.26 -2.08
N VAL A 140 27.73 -10.96 -2.32
CA VAL A 140 27.65 -12.43 -2.31
C VAL A 140 28.47 -13.06 -3.43
N ILE A 141 28.49 -12.47 -4.63
CA ILE A 141 29.20 -13.07 -5.77
C ILE A 141 30.70 -12.74 -5.78
N ASP A 142 31.07 -11.52 -5.42
CA ASP A 142 32.44 -11.01 -5.61
C ASP A 142 32.95 -10.13 -4.45
N GLY A 143 32.08 -9.34 -3.82
CA GLY A 143 32.50 -8.29 -2.90
C GLY A 143 33.27 -8.77 -1.67
N GLU A 144 32.96 -9.96 -1.15
CA GLU A 144 33.71 -10.58 -0.05
C GLU A 144 35.15 -10.93 -0.49
N ARG A 145 35.28 -11.59 -1.65
CA ARG A 145 36.58 -11.95 -2.25
C ARG A 145 37.43 -10.73 -2.58
N GLU A 146 36.77 -9.65 -2.99
CA GLU A 146 37.38 -8.34 -3.26
C GLU A 146 37.71 -7.53 -2.01
N ARG A 147 37.31 -8.01 -0.81
CA ARG A 147 37.47 -7.29 0.47
C ARG A 147 36.84 -5.89 0.45
N ARG A 148 35.69 -5.75 -0.21
CA ARG A 148 34.96 -4.48 -0.29
C ARG A 148 34.44 -4.07 1.09
N ASN A 149 34.56 -2.78 1.42
CA ASN A 149 34.03 -2.24 2.67
C ASN A 149 32.48 -2.19 2.63
N TYR A 150 31.83 -2.87 3.56
CA TYR A 150 30.37 -2.98 3.65
C TYR A 150 29.74 -2.29 4.87
N SER A 151 30.53 -1.71 5.77
CA SER A 151 30.02 -1.05 6.97
C SER A 151 29.92 0.47 6.79
N CYS A 152 28.93 1.06 7.47
CA CYS A 152 28.88 2.50 7.68
C CYS A 152 29.88 2.82 8.80
N GLN A 153 31.05 3.35 8.46
CA GLN A 153 31.99 3.90 9.44
C GLN A 153 31.66 5.36 9.71
#